data_AF-M0AA00-F1
#
_entry.id   AF-M0AA00-F1
#
_cell.length_a   1.000
_cell.length_b   1.000
_cell.length_c   1.000
_cell.angle_alpha   90.00
_cell.angle_beta   90.00
_cell.angle_gamma   90.00
#
_symmetry.space_group_name_H-M   'P 1'
#
loop_
_entity.id
_entity.type
_entity.pdbx_description
1 polymer ?
#
loop_
_entity_poly.entity_id
_entity_poly.type
_entity_poly.pdbx_seq_one_letter_code
_entity_poly.pdbx_strand_id
1 'polypeptide(L)'
;VSVAVAPSLADADVSDVTSTALTATVASHVNDDVRADLEHLPAVSYWENTPEAYRELATDAGYDETGISERREAIALEAYYQSYKDKRELVADLLFGDDEETDRPVNGDLAAHVSEQFRAKLDTGLETAQENLTTESVDGISVAVLDTAAFTHRYNFPTTTLLLDALHRREREDDSFVTLGLGDDELHVRATESLNVRDLGDAIAEAAPDAGVHVVGGQDGHIEFLPGERDAVRQAALDALDATLA
;
A
#
# COMPACT_ATOMS: atom_id res chain seq x y z
N VAL A 1 -32.65 4.75 -1.05
CA VAL A 1 -32.22 3.36 -0.75
C VAL A 1 -30.73 3.41 -0.58
N SER A 2 -30.17 3.03 0.57
CA SER A 2 -28.73 2.83 0.73
C SER A 2 -28.43 1.38 0.38
N VAL A 3 -27.72 1.15 -0.73
CA VAL A 3 -27.18 -0.16 -1.08
C VAL A 3 -25.69 -0.12 -0.75
N ALA A 4 -25.20 -1.11 -0.01
CA ALA A 4 -23.79 -1.28 0.30
C ALA A 4 -23.28 -2.55 -0.38
N VAL A 5 -22.14 -2.45 -1.06
CA VAL A 5 -21.40 -3.61 -1.59
C VAL A 5 -20.21 -3.82 -0.68
N ALA A 6 -20.34 -4.79 0.24
CA ALA A 6 -19.31 -5.12 1.22
C ALA A 6 -19.27 -6.64 1.37
N PRO A 7 -18.36 -7.35 0.67
CA PRO A 7 -18.32 -8.81 0.68
C PRO A 7 -18.12 -9.39 2.09
N SER A 8 -17.46 -8.65 2.99
CA SER A 8 -17.30 -9.00 4.40
C SER A 8 -18.62 -9.16 5.16
N LEU A 9 -19.71 -8.49 4.73
CA LEU A 9 -21.04 -8.68 5.32
C LEU A 9 -21.69 -10.03 4.94
N ALA A 10 -21.12 -10.72 3.94
CA ALA A 10 -21.55 -12.03 3.49
C ALA A 10 -20.55 -13.13 3.89
N ASP A 11 -19.69 -12.86 4.90
CA ASP A 11 -18.64 -13.75 5.38
C ASP A 11 -17.66 -14.20 4.29
N ALA A 12 -17.53 -13.42 3.21
CA ALA A 12 -16.52 -13.66 2.18
C ALA A 12 -15.16 -13.21 2.68
N ASP A 13 -14.13 -13.98 2.33
CA ASP A 13 -12.75 -13.54 2.49
C ASP A 13 -12.49 -12.34 1.57
N VAL A 14 -11.99 -11.25 2.15
CA VAL A 14 -11.72 -9.98 1.48
C VAL A 14 -10.25 -9.59 1.55
N SER A 15 -9.39 -10.46 2.10
CA SER A 15 -7.95 -10.21 2.23
C SER A 15 -7.29 -9.84 0.91
N ASP A 16 -7.73 -10.46 -0.19
CA ASP A 16 -7.22 -10.24 -1.54
C ASP A 16 -8.18 -9.44 -2.45
N VAL A 17 -9.19 -8.73 -1.90
CA VAL A 17 -10.16 -7.98 -2.71
C VAL A 17 -9.90 -6.48 -2.61
N THR A 18 -9.38 -5.90 -3.70
CA THR A 18 -9.18 -4.44 -3.76
C THR A 18 -10.48 -3.70 -4.04
N SER A 19 -10.54 -2.44 -3.60
CA SER A 19 -11.65 -1.54 -3.92
C SER A 19 -11.80 -1.35 -5.44
N THR A 20 -10.71 -1.34 -6.19
CA THR A 20 -10.73 -1.22 -7.66
C THR A 20 -11.37 -2.44 -8.31
N ALA A 21 -10.98 -3.67 -7.91
CA ALA A 21 -11.57 -4.89 -8.44
C ALA A 21 -13.08 -4.98 -8.14
N LEU A 22 -13.47 -4.63 -6.92
CA LEU A 22 -14.87 -4.57 -6.51
C LEU A 22 -15.65 -3.52 -7.33
N THR A 23 -15.08 -2.33 -7.50
CA THR A 23 -15.72 -1.22 -8.22
C THR A 23 -15.85 -1.51 -9.71
N ALA A 24 -14.83 -2.07 -10.36
CA ALA A 24 -14.90 -2.48 -11.77
C ALA A 24 -15.98 -3.55 -12.00
N THR A 25 -16.09 -4.50 -11.08
CA THR A 25 -17.14 -5.53 -11.12
C THR A 25 -18.53 -4.91 -11.01
N VAL A 26 -18.74 -4.00 -10.05
CA VAL A 26 -20.03 -3.29 -9.90
C VAL A 26 -20.33 -2.43 -11.13
N ALA A 27 -19.35 -1.67 -11.64
CA ALA A 27 -19.50 -0.81 -12.79
C ALA A 27 -19.95 -1.59 -14.04
N SER A 28 -19.30 -2.72 -14.33
CA SER A 28 -19.67 -3.58 -15.47
C SER A 28 -21.07 -4.20 -15.34
N HIS A 29 -21.61 -4.35 -14.12
CA HIS A 29 -22.97 -4.83 -13.90
C HIS A 29 -24.02 -3.71 -13.97
N VAL A 30 -23.61 -2.47 -13.65
CA VAL A 30 -24.47 -1.29 -13.76
C VAL A 30 -24.60 -0.84 -15.22
N ASN A 31 -23.49 -0.87 -15.96
CA ASN A 31 -23.45 -0.57 -17.38
C ASN A 31 -22.54 -1.58 -18.10
N ASP A 32 -23.12 -2.48 -18.88
CA ASP A 32 -22.36 -3.51 -19.59
C ASP A 32 -21.51 -2.92 -20.73
N ASP A 33 -21.89 -1.74 -21.24
CA ASP A 33 -21.19 -1.07 -22.35
C ASP A 33 -19.76 -0.66 -21.99
N VAL A 34 -19.45 -0.48 -20.70
CA VAL A 34 -18.09 -0.12 -20.24
C VAL A 34 -17.26 -1.34 -19.84
N ARG A 35 -17.79 -2.57 -19.95
CA ARG A 35 -17.08 -3.76 -19.45
C ARG A 35 -15.68 -3.89 -20.04
N ALA A 36 -15.57 -3.79 -21.36
CA ALA A 36 -14.31 -3.92 -22.09
C ALA A 36 -13.27 -2.88 -21.64
N ASP A 37 -13.70 -1.64 -21.41
CA ASP A 37 -12.83 -0.53 -20.99
C ASP A 37 -12.28 -0.71 -19.56
N LEU A 38 -12.85 -1.61 -18.75
CA LEU A 38 -12.51 -1.79 -17.33
C LEU A 38 -11.71 -3.08 -17.05
N GLU A 39 -11.47 -3.93 -18.04
CA GLU A 39 -10.92 -5.28 -17.86
C GLU A 39 -9.53 -5.29 -17.21
N HIS A 40 -8.70 -4.28 -17.47
CA HIS A 40 -7.36 -4.14 -16.91
C HIS A 40 -7.33 -3.54 -15.50
N LEU A 41 -8.34 -2.75 -15.11
CA LEU A 41 -8.31 -1.98 -13.86
C LEU A 41 -8.14 -2.83 -12.61
N PRO A 42 -8.77 -4.02 -12.46
CA PRO A 42 -8.50 -4.89 -11.33
C PRO A 42 -7.00 -5.19 -11.16
N ALA A 43 -6.29 -5.51 -12.24
CA ALA A 43 -4.86 -5.83 -12.19
C ALA A 43 -3.98 -4.65 -11.75
N VAL A 44 -4.34 -3.42 -12.13
CA VAL A 44 -3.64 -2.18 -11.74
C VAL A 44 -3.59 -1.99 -10.21
N SER A 45 -4.56 -2.53 -9.48
CA SER A 45 -4.71 -2.25 -8.05
C SER A 45 -3.89 -3.13 -7.10
N TYR A 46 -3.31 -4.21 -7.60
CA TYR A 46 -2.50 -5.14 -6.79
C TYR A 46 -1.03 -4.76 -6.91
N TRP A 47 -0.32 -4.57 -5.79
CA TRP A 47 1.13 -4.34 -5.79
C TRP A 47 1.94 -5.63 -6.00
N GLU A 48 1.43 -6.73 -5.46
CA GLU A 48 1.98 -8.09 -5.52
C GLU A 48 0.81 -9.08 -5.58
N ASN A 49 1.10 -10.33 -5.93
CA ASN A 49 0.12 -11.43 -5.90
C ASN A 49 -1.18 -11.13 -6.68
N THR A 50 -1.07 -10.41 -7.80
CA THR A 50 -2.22 -10.10 -8.65
C THR A 50 -2.95 -11.40 -9.03
N PRO A 51 -4.26 -11.52 -8.75
CA PRO A 51 -5.02 -12.71 -9.11
C PRO A 51 -4.93 -13.01 -10.61
N GLU A 52 -4.70 -14.29 -10.94
CA GLU A 52 -4.46 -14.73 -12.31
C GLU A 52 -5.57 -14.29 -13.28
N ALA A 53 -6.84 -14.40 -12.86
CA ALA A 53 -7.98 -13.97 -13.66
C ALA A 53 -7.93 -12.48 -14.03
N TYR A 54 -7.44 -11.61 -13.15
CA TYR A 54 -7.28 -10.19 -13.45
C TYR A 54 -6.09 -9.91 -14.36
N ARG A 55 -5.01 -10.69 -14.22
CA ARG A 55 -3.84 -10.61 -15.11
C ARG A 55 -4.19 -11.06 -16.54
N GLU A 56 -4.96 -12.13 -16.67
CA GLU A 56 -5.48 -12.62 -17.95
C GLU A 56 -6.39 -11.57 -18.61
N LEU A 57 -7.36 -11.00 -17.87
CA LEU A 57 -8.22 -9.92 -18.37
C LEU A 57 -7.42 -8.70 -18.84
N ALA A 58 -6.42 -8.28 -18.08
CA ALA A 58 -5.53 -7.19 -18.49
C ALA A 58 -4.79 -7.52 -19.81
N THR A 59 -4.27 -8.75 -19.93
CA THR A 59 -3.54 -9.20 -21.11
C THR A 59 -4.45 -9.26 -22.34
N ASP A 60 -5.67 -9.77 -22.18
CA ASP A 60 -6.68 -9.85 -23.23
C ASP A 60 -7.13 -8.45 -23.69
N ALA A 61 -7.14 -7.47 -22.77
CA ALA A 61 -7.38 -6.05 -23.05
C ALA A 61 -6.16 -5.31 -23.63
N GLY A 62 -5.04 -6.01 -23.87
CA GLY A 62 -3.84 -5.44 -24.50
C GLY A 62 -2.82 -4.82 -23.54
N TYR A 63 -2.98 -5.00 -22.23
CA TYR A 63 -2.06 -4.51 -21.21
C TYR A 63 -1.12 -5.62 -20.74
N ASP A 64 0.18 -5.44 -20.97
CA ASP A 64 1.19 -6.30 -20.37
C ASP A 64 1.50 -5.90 -18.91
N GLU A 65 2.30 -6.71 -18.23
CA GLU A 65 2.69 -6.48 -16.84
C GLU A 65 3.38 -5.12 -16.64
N THR A 66 4.17 -4.69 -17.63
CA THR A 66 4.86 -3.39 -17.60
C THR A 66 3.84 -2.26 -17.60
N GLY A 67 2.90 -2.25 -18.55
CA GLY A 67 1.85 -1.23 -18.64
C GLY A 67 0.96 -1.19 -17.40
N ILE A 68 0.63 -2.34 -16.81
CA ILE A 68 -0.10 -2.42 -15.54
C ILE A 68 0.70 -1.78 -14.40
N SER A 69 2.00 -2.08 -14.29
CA SER A 69 2.86 -1.53 -13.26
C SER A 69 3.03 -0.01 -13.39
N GLU A 70 3.21 0.49 -14.61
CA GLU A 70 3.40 1.92 -14.89
C GLU A 70 2.16 2.72 -14.51
N ARG A 71 0.95 2.21 -14.82
CA ARG A 71 -0.31 2.86 -14.42
C ARG A 71 -0.48 2.91 -12.91
N ARG A 72 -0.22 1.80 -12.22
CA ARG A 72 -0.30 1.71 -10.76
C ARG A 72 0.60 2.74 -10.09
N GLU A 73 1.85 2.82 -10.56
CA GLU A 73 2.86 3.75 -10.05
C GLU A 73 2.52 5.21 -10.37
N ALA A 74 2.05 5.48 -11.60
CA ALA A 74 1.65 6.81 -12.00
C ALA A 74 0.46 7.33 -11.18
N ILE A 75 -0.54 6.49 -10.94
CA ILE A 75 -1.69 6.83 -10.10
C ILE A 75 -1.26 7.07 -8.65
N ALA A 76 -0.34 6.26 -8.11
CA ALA A 76 0.18 6.46 -6.75
C ALA A 76 0.92 7.81 -6.62
N LEU A 77 1.73 8.20 -7.61
CA LEU A 77 2.41 9.50 -7.62
C LEU A 77 1.42 10.66 -7.75
N GLU A 78 0.45 10.54 -8.65
CA GLU A 78 -0.55 11.56 -8.91
C GLU A 78 -1.45 11.79 -7.68
N ALA A 79 -1.90 10.70 -7.05
CA ALA A 79 -2.72 10.75 -5.83
C ALA A 79 -2.01 11.51 -4.70
N TYR A 80 -0.69 11.41 -4.60
CA TYR A 80 0.10 12.16 -3.62
C TYR A 80 0.07 13.66 -3.87
N TYR A 81 0.35 14.11 -5.10
CA TYR A 81 0.51 15.53 -5.39
C TYR A 81 -0.80 16.30 -5.60
N GLN A 82 -1.90 15.61 -5.91
CA GLN A 82 -3.11 16.26 -6.44
C GLN A 82 -4.36 16.05 -5.60
N SER A 83 -4.21 15.86 -4.28
CA SER A 83 -5.31 15.76 -3.30
C SER A 83 -6.28 16.96 -3.25
N TYR A 84 -6.04 18.05 -4.00
CA TYR A 84 -6.82 19.30 -3.96
C TYR A 84 -7.39 19.82 -5.29
N LYS A 85 -7.25 19.13 -6.43
CA LYS A 85 -7.83 19.62 -7.70
C LYS A 85 -8.55 18.53 -8.50
N ASP A 86 -9.80 18.82 -8.88
CA ASP A 86 -10.59 18.04 -9.85
C ASP A 86 -9.87 18.01 -11.20
N LYS A 87 -9.18 16.89 -11.48
CA LYS A 87 -8.62 16.59 -12.81
C LYS A 87 -8.90 15.14 -13.18
N ARG A 88 -10.20 14.83 -13.26
CA ARG A 88 -10.71 13.53 -13.76
C ARG A 88 -10.09 13.15 -15.11
N GLU A 89 -9.80 14.15 -15.94
CA GLU A 89 -9.12 13.98 -17.23
C GLU A 89 -7.73 13.37 -17.07
N LEU A 90 -6.90 13.86 -16.13
CA LEU A 90 -5.55 13.31 -15.93
C LEU A 90 -5.58 11.87 -15.41
N VAL A 91 -6.47 11.57 -14.45
CA VAL A 91 -6.66 10.18 -13.99
C VAL A 91 -7.17 9.29 -15.12
N ALA A 92 -8.06 9.79 -15.97
CA ALA A 92 -8.54 9.05 -17.13
C ALA A 92 -7.41 8.81 -18.15
N ASP A 93 -6.59 9.82 -18.44
CA ASP A 93 -5.43 9.68 -19.34
C ASP A 93 -4.43 8.67 -18.79
N LEU A 94 -4.17 8.69 -17.48
CA LEU A 94 -3.28 7.73 -16.82
C LEU A 94 -3.82 6.30 -16.79
N LEU A 95 -5.14 6.08 -16.81
CA LEU A 95 -5.73 4.74 -16.75
C LEU A 95 -6.12 4.19 -18.14
N PHE A 96 -6.53 5.06 -19.07
CA PHE A 96 -7.17 4.69 -20.34
C PHE A 96 -6.53 5.36 -21.57
N GLY A 97 -5.56 6.26 -21.41
CA GLY A 97 -5.02 7.12 -22.48
C GLY A 97 -4.15 6.42 -23.54
N ASP A 98 -4.35 5.14 -23.80
CA ASP A 98 -3.72 4.44 -24.92
C ASP A 98 -4.51 4.73 -26.20
N ASP A 99 -4.12 5.80 -26.89
CA ASP A 99 -4.87 6.29 -28.04
C ASP A 99 -4.51 5.51 -29.32
N GLU A 100 -5.45 4.69 -29.81
CA GLU A 100 -5.35 3.99 -31.11
C GLU A 100 -5.46 4.92 -32.33
N GLU A 101 -5.87 6.20 -32.17
CA GLU A 101 -6.10 7.12 -33.30
C GLU A 101 -4.87 7.92 -33.78
N THR A 102 -3.71 7.79 -33.12
CA THR A 102 -2.50 8.52 -33.54
C THR A 102 -1.49 7.60 -34.21
N ASP A 103 -0.99 7.99 -35.41
CA ASP A 103 0.13 7.38 -36.16
C ASP A 103 1.49 7.43 -35.40
N ARG A 104 1.47 7.58 -34.07
CA ARG A 104 2.63 7.53 -33.18
C ARG A 104 2.63 6.16 -32.47
N PRO A 105 3.81 5.60 -32.15
CA PRO A 105 3.87 4.30 -31.47
C PRO A 105 3.09 4.36 -30.15
N VAL A 106 2.10 3.48 -30.02
CA VAL A 106 1.29 3.27 -28.80
C VAL A 106 2.15 2.55 -27.78
N ASN A 107 2.84 3.31 -26.94
CA ASN A 107 3.38 2.87 -25.65
C ASN A 107 2.95 3.96 -24.67
N GLY A 108 2.33 3.60 -23.54
CA GLY A 108 1.87 4.47 -22.44
C GLY A 108 2.71 5.70 -22.10
N ASP A 109 2.76 6.71 -22.97
CA ASP A 109 3.74 7.82 -22.93
C ASP A 109 3.63 8.62 -21.63
N LEU A 110 2.39 8.86 -21.17
CA LEU A 110 2.16 9.57 -19.91
C LEU A 110 2.34 8.67 -18.68
N ALA A 111 1.74 7.48 -18.66
CA ALA A 111 1.83 6.57 -17.52
C ALA A 111 3.27 6.11 -17.27
N ALA A 112 3.99 5.72 -18.33
CA ALA A 112 5.41 5.37 -18.28
C ALA A 112 6.25 6.54 -17.80
N HIS A 113 6.07 7.75 -18.36
CA HIS A 113 6.85 8.92 -17.92
C HIS A 113 6.62 9.28 -16.45
N VAL A 114 5.37 9.21 -15.98
CA VAL A 114 5.04 9.47 -14.57
C VAL A 114 5.53 8.32 -13.67
N SER A 115 5.50 7.07 -14.14
CA SER A 115 6.11 5.91 -13.47
C SER A 115 7.63 6.05 -13.30
N GLU A 116 8.35 6.55 -14.31
CA GLU A 116 9.79 6.84 -14.16
C GLU A 116 10.05 7.86 -13.04
N GLN A 117 9.22 8.90 -12.94
CA GLN A 117 9.31 9.88 -11.86
C GLN A 117 8.96 9.26 -10.50
N PHE A 118 7.96 8.38 -10.45
CA PHE A 118 7.59 7.63 -9.26
C PHE A 118 8.78 6.81 -8.76
N ARG A 119 9.37 5.98 -9.64
CA ARG A 119 10.48 5.07 -9.33
C ARG A 119 11.69 5.85 -8.83
N ALA A 120 12.12 6.88 -9.56
CA ALA A 120 13.28 7.69 -9.18
C ALA A 120 13.13 8.32 -7.78
N LYS A 121 11.93 8.82 -7.44
CA LYS A 121 11.67 9.41 -6.12
C LYS A 121 11.55 8.35 -5.02
N LEU A 122 10.87 7.24 -5.30
CA LEU A 122 10.75 6.14 -4.35
C LEU A 122 12.12 5.55 -4.05
N ASP A 123 12.96 5.32 -5.06
CA ASP A 123 14.32 4.81 -4.91
C ASP A 123 15.18 5.72 -4.03
N THR A 124 15.10 7.05 -4.23
CA THR A 124 15.80 8.01 -3.35
C THR A 124 15.37 7.87 -1.88
N GLY A 125 14.07 7.69 -1.64
CA GLY A 125 13.53 7.45 -0.30
C GLY A 125 13.98 6.11 0.29
N LEU A 126 13.97 5.06 -0.53
CA LEU A 126 14.40 3.72 -0.13
C LEU A 126 15.88 3.67 0.21
N GLU A 127 16.76 4.28 -0.59
CA GLU A 127 18.19 4.37 -0.30
C GLU A 127 18.42 5.00 1.08
N THR A 128 17.76 6.12 1.35
CA THR A 128 17.84 6.80 2.65
C THR A 128 17.34 5.92 3.80
N ALA A 129 16.20 5.25 3.60
CA ALA A 129 15.61 4.38 4.62
C ALA A 129 16.52 3.17 4.92
N GLN A 130 17.03 2.51 3.89
CA GLN A 130 17.88 1.32 4.00
C GLN A 130 19.19 1.62 4.72
N GLU A 131 19.85 2.74 4.42
CA GLU A 131 21.08 3.14 5.09
C GLU A 131 20.90 3.40 6.59
N ASN A 132 19.67 3.63 7.05
CA ASN A 132 19.33 3.99 8.42
C ASN A 132 18.41 2.97 9.11
N LEU A 133 18.22 1.79 8.51
CA LEU A 133 17.51 0.68 9.14
C LEU A 133 18.32 0.09 10.29
N THR A 134 17.64 -0.20 11.39
CA THR A 134 18.18 -1.02 12.47
C THR A 134 17.50 -2.38 12.45
N THR A 135 18.28 -3.46 12.53
CA THR A 135 17.73 -4.82 12.61
C THR A 135 17.77 -5.34 14.04
N GLU A 136 16.66 -5.90 14.48
CA GLU A 136 16.48 -6.58 15.76
C GLU A 136 15.99 -8.01 15.53
N SER A 137 16.15 -8.87 16.54
CA SER A 137 15.59 -10.22 16.50
C SER A 137 14.81 -10.46 17.79
N VAL A 138 13.54 -10.86 17.64
CA VAL A 138 12.62 -11.16 18.74
C VAL A 138 12.10 -12.56 18.53
N ASP A 139 12.44 -13.50 19.42
CA ASP A 139 11.96 -14.89 19.39
C ASP A 139 12.08 -15.62 18.03
N GLY A 140 13.08 -15.24 17.23
CA GLY A 140 13.33 -15.81 15.89
C GLY A 140 12.71 -15.02 14.73
N ILE A 141 11.93 -13.97 15.02
CA ILE A 141 11.42 -13.00 14.05
C ILE A 141 12.51 -11.97 13.79
N SER A 142 12.80 -11.71 12.51
CA SER A 142 13.69 -10.61 12.10
C SER A 142 12.89 -9.32 11.98
N VAL A 143 13.31 -8.26 12.67
CA VAL A 143 12.58 -7.00 12.74
C VAL A 143 13.44 -5.86 12.22
N ALA A 144 13.05 -5.26 11.09
CA ALA A 144 13.65 -4.05 10.57
C ALA A 144 12.91 -2.82 11.13
N VAL A 145 13.61 -1.96 11.88
CA VAL A 145 13.07 -0.77 12.51
C VAL A 145 13.62 0.48 11.81
N LEU A 146 12.72 1.33 11.33
CA LEU A 146 13.02 2.63 10.73
C LEU A 146 12.46 3.76 11.61
N ASP A 147 13.33 4.70 11.99
CA ASP A 147 12.88 5.98 12.56
C ASP A 147 12.31 6.86 11.45
N THR A 148 10.99 6.80 11.24
CA THR A 148 10.36 7.51 10.13
C THR A 148 10.31 9.02 10.36
N ALA A 149 10.34 9.48 11.62
CA ALA A 149 10.43 10.90 11.94
C ALA A 149 11.78 11.50 11.52
N ALA A 150 12.85 10.73 11.67
CA ALA A 150 14.21 11.15 11.31
C ALA A 150 14.54 10.99 9.82
N PHE A 151 14.08 9.90 9.20
CA PHE A 151 14.54 9.46 7.87
C PHE A 151 13.48 9.53 6.77
N THR A 152 12.30 10.10 7.08
CA THR A 152 11.29 10.40 6.06
C THR A 152 10.86 11.86 6.11
N HIS A 153 10.16 12.30 5.07
CA HIS A 153 9.63 13.65 4.99
C HIS A 153 8.12 13.59 4.83
N ARG A 154 7.37 13.81 5.92
CA ARG A 154 5.90 13.75 5.97
C ARG A 154 5.18 14.50 4.84
N TYR A 155 5.79 15.58 4.33
CA TYR A 155 5.24 16.45 3.29
C TYR A 155 5.87 16.27 1.91
N ASN A 156 6.72 15.26 1.71
CA ASN A 156 7.28 14.90 0.41
C ASN A 156 6.87 13.47 0.02
N PHE A 157 6.90 13.21 -1.29
CA PHE A 157 6.78 11.85 -1.82
C PHE A 157 8.11 11.10 -1.60
N PRO A 158 8.08 9.79 -1.29
CA PRO A 158 6.91 8.94 -1.07
C PRO A 158 6.23 9.19 0.29
N THR A 159 4.95 8.83 0.42
CA THR A 159 4.30 8.77 1.74
C THR A 159 5.01 7.74 2.63
N THR A 160 4.95 7.93 3.94
CA THR A 160 5.53 6.97 4.91
C THR A 160 5.01 5.55 4.68
N THR A 161 3.70 5.39 4.48
CA THR A 161 3.07 4.10 4.18
C THR A 161 3.65 3.46 2.92
N LEU A 162 3.69 4.19 1.80
CA LEU A 162 4.21 3.65 0.53
C LEU A 162 5.69 3.28 0.62
N LEU A 163 6.47 4.10 1.33
CA LEU A 163 7.89 3.83 1.57
C LEU A 163 8.05 2.54 2.39
N LEU A 164 7.30 2.37 3.48
CA LEU A 164 7.37 1.18 4.32
C LEU A 164 6.89 -0.07 3.57
N ASP A 165 5.87 0.03 2.72
CA ASP A 165 5.43 -1.08 1.87
C ASP A 165 6.53 -1.51 0.89
N ALA A 166 7.19 -0.55 0.25
CA ALA A 166 8.29 -0.81 -0.67
C ALA A 166 9.54 -1.34 0.06
N LEU A 167 9.84 -0.80 1.24
CA LEU A 167 10.96 -1.23 2.08
C LEU A 167 10.74 -2.67 2.57
N HIS A 168 9.55 -2.97 3.10
CA HIS A 168 9.20 -4.31 3.56
C HIS A 168 9.35 -5.33 2.43
N ARG A 169 8.84 -5.03 1.22
CA ARG A 169 9.01 -5.90 0.04
C ARG A 169 10.46 -6.15 -0.35
N ARG A 170 11.33 -5.17 -0.13
CA ARG A 170 12.75 -5.23 -0.51
C ARG A 170 13.61 -5.93 0.53
N GLU A 171 13.27 -5.78 1.80
CA GLU A 171 14.06 -6.32 2.92
C GLU A 171 13.56 -7.67 3.41
N ARG A 172 12.29 -8.03 3.19
CA ARG A 172 11.77 -9.31 3.66
C ARG A 172 12.49 -10.46 2.95
N GLU A 173 12.99 -11.39 3.76
CA GLU A 173 13.48 -12.69 3.30
C GLU A 173 12.35 -13.73 3.38
N ASP A 174 12.60 -14.98 3.00
CA ASP A 174 11.60 -16.07 3.02
C ASP A 174 11.22 -16.53 4.45
N ASP A 175 11.85 -15.96 5.49
CA ASP A 175 11.61 -16.24 6.91
C ASP A 175 10.65 -15.22 7.56
N SER A 176 10.24 -15.44 8.82
CA SER A 176 9.39 -14.52 9.58
C SER A 176 10.06 -13.13 9.71
N PHE A 177 9.44 -12.13 9.08
CA PHE A 177 10.01 -10.80 8.94
C PHE A 177 8.97 -9.71 9.19
N VAL A 178 9.37 -8.70 9.97
CA VAL A 178 8.55 -7.53 10.30
C VAL A 178 9.32 -6.25 9.98
N THR A 179 8.63 -5.26 9.42
CA THR A 179 9.13 -3.90 9.26
C THR A 179 8.31 -2.96 10.15
N LEU A 180 8.97 -2.28 11.08
CA LEU A 180 8.39 -1.27 11.96
C LEU A 180 8.85 0.13 11.53
N GLY A 181 7.89 1.01 11.24
CA GLY A 181 8.14 2.43 11.04
C GLY A 181 7.70 3.24 12.25
N LEU A 182 8.65 3.84 12.97
CA LEU A 182 8.39 4.58 14.20
C LEU A 182 8.52 6.09 13.97
N GLY A 183 7.38 6.78 13.92
CA GLY A 183 7.27 8.23 13.83
C GLY A 183 7.40 8.92 15.20
N ASP A 184 7.01 10.19 15.24
CA ASP A 184 6.95 10.98 16.48
C ASP A 184 5.81 10.49 17.40
N ASP A 185 4.67 10.17 16.81
CA ASP A 185 3.41 9.79 17.46
C ASP A 185 2.69 8.62 16.75
N GLU A 186 3.31 8.01 15.75
CA GLU A 186 2.72 6.96 14.93
C GLU A 186 3.66 5.74 14.84
N LEU A 187 3.11 4.53 14.92
CA LEU A 187 3.78 3.26 14.68
C LEU A 187 3.08 2.53 13.54
N HIS A 188 3.85 2.25 12.49
CA HIS A 188 3.42 1.49 11.32
C HIS A 188 4.08 0.12 11.35
N VAL A 189 3.34 -0.93 10.98
CA VAL A 189 3.82 -2.31 10.99
C VAL A 189 3.51 -2.99 9.66
N ARG A 190 4.48 -3.74 9.13
CA ARG A 190 4.34 -4.68 8.01
C ARG A 190 4.92 -6.01 8.40
N ALA A 191 4.25 -7.09 8.05
CA ALA A 191 4.68 -8.43 8.38
C ALA A 191 4.50 -9.34 7.16
N THR A 192 5.41 -10.31 6.99
CA THR A 192 5.25 -11.38 5.99
C THR A 192 4.09 -12.31 6.36
N GLU A 193 3.91 -12.53 7.66
CA GLU A 193 2.80 -13.30 8.23
C GLU A 193 1.60 -12.41 8.54
N SER A 194 0.44 -13.02 8.82
CA SER A 194 -0.77 -12.27 9.13
C SER A 194 -0.61 -11.58 10.50
N LEU A 195 -0.80 -10.27 10.53
CA LEU A 195 -0.78 -9.47 11.76
C LEU A 195 -2.03 -8.60 11.85
N ASN A 196 -2.74 -8.70 12.99
CA ASN A 196 -3.84 -7.80 13.30
C ASN A 196 -3.33 -6.60 14.11
N VAL A 197 -3.31 -5.43 13.47
CA VAL A 197 -2.84 -4.18 14.10
C VAL A 197 -3.65 -3.82 15.36
N ARG A 198 -4.91 -4.26 15.46
CA ARG A 198 -5.73 -4.04 16.67
C ARG A 198 -5.24 -4.87 17.84
N ASP A 199 -4.94 -6.14 17.60
CA ASP A 199 -4.44 -7.04 18.63
C ASP A 199 -3.04 -6.59 19.10
N LEU A 200 -2.20 -6.13 18.16
CA LEU A 200 -0.92 -5.49 18.48
C LEU A 200 -1.10 -4.22 19.31
N GLY A 201 -2.03 -3.34 18.93
CA GLY A 201 -2.34 -2.12 19.67
C GLY A 201 -2.83 -2.40 21.08
N ASP A 202 -3.69 -3.40 21.27
CA ASP A 202 -4.20 -3.80 22.59
C ASP A 202 -3.05 -4.34 23.48
N ALA A 203 -2.14 -5.15 22.91
CA ALA A 203 -0.97 -5.64 23.63
C ALA A 203 -0.01 -4.51 24.05
N ILE A 204 0.23 -3.53 23.16
CA ILE A 204 1.04 -2.35 23.47
C ILE A 204 0.37 -1.51 24.56
N ALA A 205 -0.94 -1.31 24.49
CA ALA A 205 -1.68 -0.55 25.50
C ALA A 205 -1.63 -1.20 26.89
N GLU A 206 -1.62 -2.54 26.96
CA GLU A 206 -1.48 -3.27 28.21
C GLU A 206 -0.07 -3.13 28.80
N ALA A 207 0.97 -3.20 27.95
CA ALA A 207 2.37 -3.09 28.38
C ALA A 207 2.80 -1.65 28.69
N ALA A 208 2.20 -0.65 28.03
CA ALA A 208 2.48 0.77 28.18
C ALA A 208 1.19 1.57 28.48
N PRO A 209 0.62 1.45 29.69
CA PRO A 209 -0.70 2.01 30.02
C PRO A 209 -0.75 3.55 29.95
N ASP A 210 0.38 4.22 30.08
CA ASP A 210 0.48 5.69 30.01
C ASP A 210 0.69 6.20 28.57
N ALA A 211 0.85 5.32 27.57
CA ALA A 211 1.18 5.69 26.19
C ALA A 211 0.02 6.26 25.35
N GLY A 212 -1.23 6.19 25.84
CA GLY A 212 -2.38 6.73 25.11
C GLY A 212 -2.59 6.09 23.74
N VAL A 213 -2.41 4.77 23.66
CA VAL A 213 -2.43 3.99 22.41
C VAL A 213 -3.82 3.99 21.76
N HIS A 214 -3.86 4.31 20.48
CA HIS A 214 -5.07 4.31 19.66
C HIS A 214 -4.79 3.70 18.29
N VAL A 215 -5.57 2.70 17.88
CA VAL A 215 -5.42 2.07 16.56
C VAL A 215 -6.29 2.81 15.53
N VAL A 216 -5.68 3.25 14.44
CA VAL A 216 -6.32 3.96 13.34
C VAL A 216 -6.34 3.08 12.10
N GLY A 217 -7.49 2.96 11.46
CA GLY A 217 -7.64 2.19 10.21
C GLY A 217 -7.97 0.70 10.40
N GLY A 218 -7.73 -0.06 9.32
CA GLY A 218 -8.01 -1.50 9.20
C GLY A 218 -6.73 -2.30 9.01
N GLN A 219 -6.69 -3.15 7.97
CA GLN A 219 -5.53 -3.98 7.63
C GLN A 219 -4.25 -3.15 7.37
N ASP A 220 -4.38 -2.01 6.69
CA ASP A 220 -3.27 -1.07 6.45
C ASP A 220 -3.19 0.04 7.52
N GLY A 221 -3.71 -0.23 8.71
CA GLY A 221 -3.77 0.72 9.81
C GLY A 221 -2.41 1.01 10.46
N HIS A 222 -2.43 1.99 11.36
CA HIS A 222 -1.28 2.36 12.20
C HIS A 222 -1.74 2.60 13.64
N ILE A 223 -0.78 2.64 14.55
CA ILE A 223 -1.01 2.90 15.97
C ILE A 223 -0.55 4.32 16.27
N GLU A 224 -1.43 5.15 16.84
CA GLU A 224 -1.12 6.47 17.39
C GLU A 224 -0.82 6.36 18.88
N PHE A 225 0.11 7.17 19.37
CA PHE A 225 0.53 7.20 20.77
C PHE A 225 1.04 8.57 21.20
N LEU A 226 1.23 8.78 22.50
CA LEU A 226 1.79 10.01 23.04
C LEU A 226 3.31 10.10 22.75
N PRO A 227 3.82 11.19 22.14
CA PRO A 227 5.24 11.30 21.79
C PRO A 227 6.24 11.07 22.92
N GLY A 228 5.86 11.37 24.16
CA GLY A 228 6.70 11.16 25.35
C GLY A 228 6.93 9.68 25.69
N GLU A 229 6.07 8.78 25.20
CA GLU A 229 6.08 7.35 25.46
C GLU A 229 6.61 6.55 24.25
N ARG A 230 7.23 7.22 23.27
CA ARG A 230 7.75 6.63 22.04
C ARG A 230 8.64 5.41 22.28
N ASP A 231 9.57 5.51 23.22
CA ASP A 231 10.49 4.41 23.53
C ASP A 231 9.77 3.23 24.22
N ALA A 232 8.79 3.52 25.08
CA ALA A 232 7.97 2.50 25.73
C ALA A 232 7.09 1.77 24.71
N VAL A 233 6.50 2.49 23.76
CA VAL A 233 5.72 1.91 22.67
C VAL A 233 6.57 1.05 21.76
N ARG A 234 7.77 1.50 21.38
CA ARG A 234 8.70 0.69 20.58
C ARG A 234 9.01 -0.63 21.28
N GLN A 235 9.38 -0.59 22.56
CA GLN A 235 9.73 -1.80 23.30
C GLN A 235 8.51 -2.73 23.42
N ALA A 236 7.35 -2.19 23.80
CA ALA A 236 6.12 -2.96 23.91
C ALA A 236 5.70 -3.59 22.58
N ALA A 237 5.90 -2.88 21.46
CA ALA A 237 5.59 -3.40 20.13
C ALA A 237 6.49 -4.60 19.79
N LEU A 238 7.80 -4.48 20.03
CA LEU A 238 8.74 -5.57 19.82
C LEU A 238 8.38 -6.79 20.66
N ASP A 239 8.13 -6.60 21.96
CA ASP A 239 7.79 -7.69 22.90
C ASP A 239 6.46 -8.38 22.54
N ALA A 240 5.54 -7.68 21.86
CA ALA A 240 4.24 -8.21 21.47
C ALA A 240 4.23 -8.98 20.14
N LEU A 241 5.29 -8.91 19.32
CA LEU A 241 5.30 -9.50 17.96
C LEU A 241 5.07 -11.02 17.98
N ASP A 242 5.79 -11.77 18.83
CA ASP A 242 5.67 -13.23 18.91
C ASP A 242 4.23 -13.69 19.28
N ALA A 243 3.53 -12.90 20.08
CA ALA A 243 2.17 -13.22 20.49
C ALA A 243 1.09 -12.82 19.47
N THR A 244 1.42 -11.98 18.48
CA THR A 244 0.44 -11.34 17.59
C THR A 244 0.58 -11.73 16.12
N LEU A 245 1.71 -12.30 15.73
CA LEU A 245 1.88 -12.93 14.42
C LEU A 245 1.15 -14.29 14.38
N ALA A 246 0.50 -14.58 13.25
CA ALA A 246 -0.34 -15.76 13.04
C ALA A 246 0.01 -16.53 11.76
#